data_AF-A0A432CJQ0-F1
#
_entry.id   AF-A0A432CJQ0-F1
#
_cell.length_a   1.000
_cell.length_b   1.000
_cell.length_c   1.000
_cell.angle_alpha   90.00
_cell.angle_beta   90.00
_cell.angle_gamma   90.00
#
_symmetry.space_group_name_H-M   'P 1'
#
loop_
_entity.id
_entity.type
_entity.pdbx_description
1 polymer ?
#
loop_
_entity_poly.entity_id
_entity_poly.type
_entity_poly.pdbx_seq_one_letter_code
_entity_poly.pdbx_strand_id
1 'polypeptide(L)'
;MKKILLFLAVALMFSCGKSNEEQMLYDYKSKSIKQLFSTSLEELDFEINSIEKIGGVKSSDSIKILKDKLVLAWLGKDAVLTEKDTLTFNYVIKELNKLTNTYQEIILGNIRNDEEYKNYEYKEKRNENIKISVYAGAWKSKFDLYSKNPDSIISTKYKVSYSLTNPLLKIKQTHDEIYFTNADQTKFIFDEKVEVEK
;
A
#
# COMPACT_ATOMS: atom_id res chain seq x y z
N MET A 1 45.21 14.43 -32.24
CA MET A 1 43.90 13.82 -31.92
C MET A 1 43.97 12.56 -31.03
N LYS A 2 45.11 12.17 -30.44
CA LYS A 2 45.18 11.03 -29.50
C LYS A 2 45.01 11.38 -28.01
N LYS A 3 44.99 12.68 -27.65
CA LYS A 3 44.91 13.13 -26.25
C LYS A 3 43.48 13.44 -25.76
N ILE A 4 42.52 13.64 -26.67
CA ILE A 4 41.11 13.94 -26.32
C ILE A 4 40.34 12.65 -26.01
N LEU A 5 40.67 11.53 -26.66
CA LEU A 5 40.09 10.22 -26.34
C LEU A 5 40.42 9.74 -24.92
N LEU A 6 41.57 10.15 -24.37
CA LEU A 6 41.98 9.76 -23.02
C LEU A 6 41.16 10.49 -21.93
N PHE A 7 40.70 11.72 -22.20
CA PHE A 7 39.85 12.46 -21.27
C PHE A 7 38.39 11.95 -21.27
N LEU A 8 37.90 11.43 -22.41
CA LEU A 8 36.56 10.81 -22.48
C LEU A 8 36.51 9.46 -21.74
N ALA A 9 37.61 8.71 -21.76
CA ALA A 9 37.72 7.43 -21.05
C ALA A 9 37.80 7.60 -19.52
N VAL A 10 38.38 8.71 -19.04
CA VAL A 10 38.41 9.03 -17.60
C VAL A 10 37.04 9.55 -17.12
N ALA A 11 36.32 10.32 -17.94
CA ALA A 11 34.98 10.79 -17.60
C ALA A 11 33.94 9.65 -17.48
N LEU A 12 34.09 8.56 -18.25
CA LEU A 12 33.26 7.35 -18.14
C LEU A 12 33.58 6.49 -16.91
N MET A 13 34.72 6.69 -16.26
CA MET A 13 35.09 5.99 -15.01
C MET A 13 34.60 6.70 -13.74
N PHE A 14 34.01 7.90 -13.84
CA PHE A 14 33.53 8.68 -12.69
C PHE A 14 32.01 8.82 -12.59
N SER A 15 31.23 8.10 -13.40
CA SER A 15 29.80 7.92 -13.14
C SER A 15 29.54 6.77 -12.15
N CYS A 16 30.31 6.71 -11.04
CA CYS A 16 29.95 5.92 -9.86
C CYS A 16 28.89 6.67 -9.03
N GLY A 17 27.83 7.15 -9.70
CA GLY A 17 26.62 7.58 -9.01
C GLY A 17 25.88 6.34 -8.52
N LYS A 18 25.16 6.47 -7.40
CA LYS A 18 24.22 5.44 -6.95
C LYS A 18 23.28 5.08 -8.11
N SER A 19 22.98 3.79 -8.27
CA SER A 19 21.91 3.39 -9.19
C SER A 19 20.59 4.05 -8.78
N ASN A 20 19.62 4.15 -9.68
CA ASN A 20 18.31 4.73 -9.33
C ASN A 20 17.69 3.97 -8.15
N GLU A 21 17.84 2.66 -8.12
CA GLU A 21 17.39 1.77 -7.04
C GLU A 21 18.10 2.05 -5.71
N GLU A 22 19.42 2.21 -5.73
CA GLU A 22 20.18 2.59 -4.55
C GLU A 22 19.80 3.97 -4.04
N GLN A 23 19.52 4.91 -4.95
CA GLN A 23 19.03 6.24 -4.59
C GLN A 23 17.65 6.17 -3.95
N MET A 24 16.72 5.39 -4.52
CA MET A 24 15.40 5.16 -3.92
C MET A 24 15.52 4.58 -2.51
N LEU A 25 16.40 3.59 -2.30
CA LEU A 25 16.62 2.98 -0.98
C LEU A 25 17.19 4.00 0.00
N TYR A 26 18.17 4.77 -0.45
CA TYR A 26 18.82 5.79 0.34
C TYR A 26 17.83 6.85 0.81
N ASP A 27 17.02 7.38 -0.10
CA ASP A 27 16.01 8.40 0.20
C ASP A 27 14.96 7.87 1.18
N TYR A 28 14.53 6.62 0.96
CA TYR A 28 13.57 5.96 1.83
C TYR A 28 14.11 5.78 3.26
N LYS A 29 15.32 5.22 3.41
CA LYS A 29 15.91 4.97 4.73
C LYS A 29 16.37 6.26 5.42
N SER A 30 16.89 7.23 4.68
CA SER A 30 17.30 8.53 5.22
C SER A 30 16.11 9.25 5.84
N LYS A 31 14.96 9.25 5.16
CA LYS A 31 13.72 9.81 5.70
C LYS A 31 13.31 9.13 7.01
N SER A 32 13.30 7.80 7.05
CA SER A 32 12.88 7.04 8.23
C SER A 32 13.85 7.21 9.41
N ILE A 33 15.16 7.13 9.18
CA ILE A 33 16.19 7.30 10.22
C ILE A 33 16.19 8.72 10.77
N LYS A 34 16.10 9.74 9.90
CA LYS A 34 16.02 11.13 10.34
C LYS A 34 14.79 11.39 11.20
N GLN A 35 13.65 10.79 10.85
CA GLN A 35 12.42 10.91 11.63
C GLN A 35 12.49 10.20 12.99
N LEU A 36 13.14 9.05 13.08
CA LEU A 36 13.15 8.23 14.31
C LEU A 36 14.29 8.58 15.27
N PHE A 37 15.46 8.96 14.74
CA PHE A 37 16.70 9.05 15.53
C PHE A 37 17.42 10.40 15.41
N SER A 38 16.91 11.34 14.61
CA SER A 38 17.55 12.65 14.37
C SER A 38 19.03 12.57 13.93
N THR A 39 19.40 11.48 13.26
CA THR A 39 20.75 11.21 12.72
C THR A 39 20.67 11.02 11.20
N SER A 40 21.83 10.95 10.55
CA SER A 40 21.98 10.74 9.11
C SER A 40 22.38 9.29 8.82
N LEU A 41 22.17 8.80 7.59
CA LEU A 41 22.60 7.45 7.23
C LEU A 41 24.12 7.34 7.15
N GLU A 42 24.78 8.43 6.78
CA GLU A 42 26.22 8.58 6.71
C GLU A 42 26.88 8.33 8.09
N GLU A 43 26.24 8.79 9.17
CA GLU A 43 26.69 8.56 10.56
C GLU A 43 26.50 7.12 11.05
N LEU A 44 25.73 6.31 10.32
CA LEU A 44 25.38 4.94 10.70
C LEU A 44 26.08 3.90 9.82
N ASP A 45 27.16 4.27 9.13
CA ASP A 45 27.91 3.35 8.25
C ASP A 45 26.99 2.59 7.26
N PHE A 46 25.97 3.28 6.73
CA PHE A 46 24.97 2.66 5.87
C PHE A 46 25.59 2.15 4.57
N GLU A 47 25.43 0.87 4.32
CA GLU A 47 26.01 0.18 3.17
C GLU A 47 24.95 -0.70 2.50
N ILE A 48 24.82 -0.56 1.20
CA ILE A 48 23.91 -1.39 0.39
C ILE A 48 24.71 -2.59 -0.10
N ASN A 49 24.30 -3.79 0.33
CA ASN A 49 24.97 -5.02 -0.08
C ASN A 49 24.42 -5.53 -1.41
N SER A 50 23.10 -5.47 -1.60
CA SER A 50 22.43 -5.88 -2.83
C SER A 50 21.05 -5.25 -3.00
N ILE A 51 20.65 -5.03 -4.25
CA ILE A 51 19.29 -4.70 -4.65
C ILE A 51 18.92 -5.51 -5.89
N GLU A 52 17.93 -6.38 -5.77
CA GLU A 52 17.48 -7.28 -6.83
C GLU A 52 16.00 -7.09 -7.10
N LYS A 53 15.62 -6.87 -8.37
CA LYS A 53 14.22 -6.85 -8.78
C LYS A 53 13.67 -8.27 -8.82
N ILE A 54 12.72 -8.58 -7.94
CA ILE A 54 12.16 -9.93 -7.80
C ILE A 54 10.76 -10.10 -8.42
N GLY A 55 10.10 -9.01 -8.81
CA GLY A 55 8.80 -9.10 -9.45
C GLY A 55 8.06 -7.78 -9.56
N GLY A 56 6.82 -7.84 -10.05
CA GLY A 56 5.92 -6.69 -10.12
C GLY A 56 4.53 -7.06 -9.62
N VAL A 57 3.87 -6.10 -8.98
CA VAL A 57 2.45 -6.17 -8.65
C VAL A 57 1.69 -5.58 -9.83
N LYS A 58 0.84 -6.38 -10.45
CA LYS A 58 -0.01 -5.92 -11.56
C LYS A 58 -1.31 -5.31 -11.04
N SER A 59 -1.90 -4.46 -11.87
CA SER A 59 -3.27 -3.95 -11.67
C SER A 59 -4.26 -5.11 -11.46
N SER A 60 -4.14 -6.20 -12.24
CA SER A 60 -4.96 -7.41 -12.11
C SER A 60 -4.93 -8.03 -10.71
N ASP A 61 -3.77 -8.06 -10.05
CA ASP A 61 -3.61 -8.63 -8.71
C ASP A 61 -4.41 -7.80 -7.69
N SER A 62 -4.36 -6.48 -7.85
CA SER A 62 -5.12 -5.55 -7.00
C SER A 62 -6.61 -5.56 -7.25
N ILE A 63 -7.05 -5.74 -8.51
CA ILE A 63 -8.47 -5.89 -8.87
C ILE A 63 -9.10 -7.05 -8.10
N LYS A 64 -8.43 -8.20 -8.05
CA LYS A 64 -8.88 -9.38 -7.29
C LYS A 64 -9.03 -9.07 -5.81
N ILE A 65 -8.01 -8.47 -5.20
CA ILE A 65 -8.04 -8.09 -3.77
C ILE A 65 -9.19 -7.13 -3.45
N LEU A 66 -9.46 -6.15 -4.33
CA LEU A 66 -10.56 -5.19 -4.12
C LEU A 66 -11.93 -5.88 -4.17
N LYS A 67 -12.09 -6.87 -5.06
CA LYS A 67 -13.30 -7.71 -5.11
C LYS A 67 -13.44 -8.57 -3.86
N ASP A 68 -12.37 -9.21 -3.41
CA ASP A 68 -12.38 -10.00 -2.18
C ASP A 68 -12.77 -9.16 -0.96
N LYS A 69 -12.26 -7.92 -0.86
CA LYS A 69 -12.65 -6.98 0.20
C LYS A 69 -14.13 -6.62 0.15
N LEU A 70 -14.68 -6.38 -1.05
CA LEU A 70 -16.11 -6.10 -1.22
C LEU A 70 -16.97 -7.29 -0.75
N VAL A 71 -16.60 -8.50 -1.15
CA VAL A 71 -17.27 -9.74 -0.76
C VAL A 71 -17.24 -9.92 0.75
N LEU A 72 -16.07 -9.82 1.37
CA LEU A 72 -15.92 -9.99 2.81
C LEU A 72 -16.74 -8.95 3.59
N ALA A 73 -16.79 -7.71 3.11
CA ALA A 73 -17.54 -6.65 3.75
C ALA A 73 -19.07 -6.80 3.62
N TRP A 74 -19.56 -7.44 2.55
CA TRP A 74 -20.99 -7.56 2.28
C TRP A 74 -21.59 -8.91 2.70
N LEU A 75 -20.90 -10.01 2.36
CA LEU A 75 -21.36 -11.38 2.57
C LEU A 75 -20.67 -12.09 3.75
N GLY A 76 -19.60 -11.51 4.30
CA GLY A 76 -18.82 -12.12 5.37
C GLY A 76 -17.87 -13.23 4.88
N LYS A 77 -17.28 -13.96 5.83
CA LYS A 77 -16.23 -14.97 5.56
C LYS A 77 -16.76 -16.25 4.90
N ASP A 78 -18.04 -16.56 5.12
CA ASP A 78 -18.67 -17.81 4.68
C ASP A 78 -19.33 -17.70 3.29
N ALA A 79 -19.08 -16.61 2.57
CA ALA A 79 -19.66 -16.35 1.26
C ALA A 79 -19.32 -17.45 0.23
N VAL A 80 -20.34 -17.97 -0.46
CA VAL A 80 -20.20 -18.98 -1.51
C VAL A 80 -19.62 -18.35 -2.78
N LEU A 81 -18.75 -19.07 -3.50
CA LEU A 81 -18.05 -18.57 -4.70
C LEU A 81 -18.96 -17.92 -5.75
N THR A 82 -20.15 -18.49 -5.99
CA THR A 82 -21.13 -17.97 -6.96
C THR A 82 -21.68 -16.58 -6.61
N GLU A 83 -21.79 -16.27 -5.32
CA GLU A 83 -22.22 -14.95 -4.86
C GLU A 83 -21.10 -13.91 -5.00
N LYS A 84 -19.84 -14.35 -5.04
CA LYS A 84 -18.67 -13.47 -5.20
C LYS A 84 -18.58 -12.89 -6.62
N ASP A 85 -18.81 -13.72 -7.63
CA ASP A 85 -18.61 -13.35 -9.03
C ASP A 85 -19.67 -12.37 -9.56
N THR A 86 -20.88 -12.42 -8.99
CA THR A 86 -21.99 -11.56 -9.38
C THR A 86 -22.03 -10.23 -8.63
N LEU A 87 -21.29 -10.10 -7.53
CA LEU A 87 -21.33 -8.93 -6.68
C LEU A 87 -20.63 -7.72 -7.33
N THR A 88 -21.37 -6.62 -7.51
CA THR A 88 -20.82 -5.37 -8.05
C THR A 88 -20.72 -4.29 -6.97
N PHE A 89 -19.72 -3.42 -7.06
CA PHE A 89 -19.59 -2.26 -6.17
C PHE A 89 -20.85 -1.38 -6.19
N ASN A 90 -21.40 -1.14 -7.38
CA ASN A 90 -22.61 -0.33 -7.53
C ASN A 90 -23.81 -0.92 -6.80
N TYR A 91 -23.98 -2.24 -6.88
CA TYR A 91 -25.04 -2.93 -6.15
C TYR A 91 -24.87 -2.76 -4.64
N VAL A 92 -23.69 -3.09 -4.11
CA VAL A 92 -23.42 -3.00 -2.66
C VAL A 92 -23.61 -1.58 -2.13
N ILE A 93 -23.05 -0.57 -2.81
CA ILE A 93 -23.20 0.83 -2.42
C ILE A 93 -24.68 1.24 -2.41
N LYS A 94 -25.45 0.82 -3.43
CA LYS A 94 -26.88 1.13 -3.52
C LYS A 94 -27.66 0.50 -2.37
N GLU A 95 -27.42 -0.77 -2.05
CA GLU A 95 -28.12 -1.45 -0.96
C GLU A 95 -27.73 -0.91 0.42
N LEU A 96 -26.45 -0.59 0.65
CA LEU A 96 -26.02 0.08 1.88
C LEU A 96 -26.70 1.45 2.06
N ASN A 97 -26.78 2.26 1.01
CA ASN A 97 -27.45 3.55 1.07
C ASN A 97 -28.96 3.41 1.38
N LYS A 98 -29.63 2.39 0.83
CA LYS A 98 -31.03 2.08 1.18
C LYS A 98 -31.14 1.74 2.67
N LEU A 99 -30.31 0.83 3.17
CA LEU A 99 -30.32 0.43 4.58
C LEU A 99 -30.02 1.61 5.52
N THR A 100 -29.07 2.47 5.16
CA THR A 100 -28.78 3.72 5.88
C THR A 100 -30.03 4.61 5.97
N ASN A 101 -30.74 4.80 4.86
CA ASN A 101 -31.97 5.60 4.86
C ASN A 101 -33.08 4.95 5.69
N THR A 102 -33.26 3.63 5.60
CA THR A 102 -34.24 2.89 6.42
C THR A 102 -33.95 3.06 7.91
N TYR A 103 -32.70 2.89 8.36
CA TYR A 103 -32.36 3.12 9.76
C TYR A 103 -32.55 4.58 10.19
N GLN A 104 -32.25 5.54 9.29
CA GLN A 104 -32.50 6.95 9.55
C GLN A 104 -33.99 7.25 9.74
N GLU A 105 -34.86 6.64 8.93
CA GLU A 105 -36.31 6.78 9.08
C GLU A 105 -36.83 6.19 10.39
N ILE A 106 -36.32 5.01 10.79
CA ILE A 106 -36.64 4.40 12.09
C ILE A 106 -36.22 5.32 13.24
N ILE A 107 -35.00 5.85 13.20
CA ILE A 107 -34.48 6.78 14.22
C ILE A 107 -35.39 8.00 14.36
N LEU A 108 -35.78 8.61 13.23
CA LEU A 108 -36.67 9.77 13.21
C LEU A 108 -38.07 9.41 13.70
N GLY A 109 -38.59 8.23 13.36
CA GLY A 109 -39.86 7.72 13.85
C GLY A 109 -39.88 7.58 15.38
N ASN A 110 -38.84 6.97 15.95
CA ASN A 110 -38.71 6.84 17.41
C ASN A 110 -38.59 8.20 18.11
N ILE A 111 -37.87 9.17 17.52
CA ILE A 111 -37.79 10.54 18.05
C ILE A 111 -39.18 11.20 18.08
N ARG A 112 -39.98 11.04 17.01
CA ARG A 112 -41.35 11.60 16.94
C ARG A 112 -42.32 10.99 17.95
N ASN A 113 -42.02 9.79 18.44
CA ASN A 113 -42.84 9.07 19.42
C ASN A 113 -42.27 9.15 20.85
N ASP A 114 -41.29 10.03 21.10
CA ASP A 114 -40.58 10.15 22.40
C ASP A 114 -39.89 8.85 22.87
N GLU A 115 -39.48 7.99 21.92
CA GLU A 115 -38.81 6.71 22.17
C GLU A 115 -37.32 6.72 21.80
N GLU A 116 -36.62 7.85 21.93
CA GLU A 116 -35.23 7.99 21.47
C GLU A 116 -34.28 6.96 22.13
N TYR A 117 -34.57 6.49 23.33
CA TYR A 117 -33.77 5.46 24.02
C TYR A 117 -33.62 4.16 23.21
N LYS A 118 -34.54 3.88 22.26
CA LYS A 118 -34.47 2.73 21.34
C LYS A 118 -33.49 2.92 20.18
N ASN A 119 -32.94 4.12 19.99
CA ASN A 119 -32.16 4.48 18.81
C ASN A 119 -30.70 4.04 18.82
N TYR A 120 -30.17 3.55 19.94
CA TYR A 120 -28.75 3.21 20.05
C TYR A 120 -28.31 2.21 18.97
N GLU A 121 -29.00 1.07 18.87
CA GLU A 121 -28.67 0.02 17.91
C GLU A 121 -28.87 0.47 16.45
N TYR A 122 -29.91 1.24 16.17
CA TYR A 122 -30.16 1.77 14.83
C TYR A 122 -29.11 2.82 14.40
N LYS A 123 -28.61 3.63 15.35
CA LYS A 123 -27.50 4.57 15.10
C LYS A 123 -26.22 3.81 14.75
N GLU A 124 -25.89 2.75 15.48
CA GLU A 124 -24.73 1.90 15.19
C GLU A 124 -24.83 1.26 13.81
N LYS A 125 -25.94 0.57 13.51
CA LYS A 125 -26.17 -0.08 12.21
C LYS A 125 -26.13 0.90 11.03
N ARG A 126 -26.73 2.09 11.19
CA ARG A 126 -26.67 3.15 10.18
C ARG A 126 -25.23 3.60 9.93
N ASN A 127 -24.47 3.84 11.00
CA ASN A 127 -23.09 4.32 10.92
C ASN A 127 -22.16 3.25 10.31
N GLU A 128 -22.36 1.98 10.64
CA GLU A 128 -21.65 0.86 10.04
C GLU A 128 -21.90 0.78 8.53
N ASN A 129 -23.16 0.87 8.10
CA ASN A 129 -23.51 0.87 6.67
C ASN A 129 -22.88 2.06 5.92
N ILE A 130 -22.87 3.25 6.51
CA ILE A 130 -22.19 4.43 5.95
C ILE A 130 -20.70 4.15 5.79
N LYS A 131 -20.06 3.62 6.83
CA LYS A 131 -18.62 3.29 6.82
C LYS A 131 -18.29 2.30 5.71
N ILE A 132 -19.06 1.21 5.58
CA ILE A 132 -18.85 0.21 4.52
C ILE A 132 -19.09 0.84 3.14
N SER A 133 -20.12 1.67 2.98
CA SER A 133 -20.44 2.34 1.70
C SER A 133 -19.31 3.24 1.24
N VAL A 134 -18.71 4.01 2.16
CA VAL A 134 -17.53 4.86 1.89
C VAL A 134 -16.33 4.01 1.44
N TYR A 135 -16.05 2.91 2.13
CA TYR A 135 -14.96 2.01 1.73
C TYR A 135 -15.21 1.36 0.37
N ALA A 136 -16.43 0.86 0.13
CA ALA A 136 -16.81 0.28 -1.16
C ALA A 136 -16.67 1.30 -2.30
N GLY A 137 -17.03 2.57 -2.07
CA GLY A 137 -16.80 3.66 -3.02
C GLY A 137 -15.32 3.88 -3.33
N ALA A 138 -14.46 3.93 -2.29
CA ALA A 138 -13.01 4.07 -2.48
C ALA A 138 -12.39 2.87 -3.22
N TRP A 139 -12.84 1.65 -2.91
CA TRP A 139 -12.41 0.43 -3.58
C TRP A 139 -12.87 0.40 -5.03
N LYS A 140 -14.11 0.80 -5.32
CA LYS A 140 -14.63 0.93 -6.68
C LYS A 140 -13.77 1.88 -7.52
N SER A 141 -13.44 3.06 -7.00
CA SER A 141 -12.61 4.02 -7.74
C SER A 141 -11.23 3.44 -8.11
N LYS A 142 -10.61 2.68 -7.20
CA LYS A 142 -9.35 1.96 -7.49
C LYS A 142 -9.55 0.81 -8.46
N PHE A 143 -10.62 0.05 -8.32
CA PHE A 143 -10.98 -1.05 -9.21
C PHE A 143 -11.16 -0.54 -10.64
N ASP A 144 -11.91 0.55 -10.83
CA ASP A 144 -12.15 1.17 -12.13
C ASP A 144 -10.85 1.70 -12.74
N LEU A 145 -9.97 2.29 -11.92
CA LEU A 145 -8.65 2.74 -12.38
C LEU A 145 -7.79 1.59 -12.90
N TYR A 146 -7.67 0.51 -12.11
CA TYR A 146 -6.84 -0.64 -12.46
C TYR A 146 -7.43 -1.47 -13.61
N SER A 147 -8.77 -1.52 -13.72
CA SER A 147 -9.45 -2.24 -14.80
C SER A 147 -9.21 -1.64 -16.18
N LYS A 148 -8.81 -0.37 -16.27
CA LYS A 148 -8.47 0.26 -17.56
C LYS A 148 -7.24 -0.37 -18.20
N ASN A 149 -6.25 -0.78 -17.40
CA ASN A 149 -4.99 -1.36 -17.86
C ASN A 149 -4.57 -2.49 -16.90
N PRO A 150 -5.19 -3.68 -16.96
CA PRO A 150 -4.99 -4.75 -15.98
C PRO A 150 -3.55 -5.30 -15.95
N ASP A 151 -2.83 -5.20 -17.07
CA ASP A 151 -1.43 -5.65 -17.17
C ASP A 151 -0.41 -4.63 -16.68
N SER A 152 -0.83 -3.41 -16.31
CA SER A 152 0.11 -2.39 -15.83
C SER A 152 0.73 -2.78 -14.51
N ILE A 153 2.05 -2.60 -14.39
CA ILE A 153 2.78 -2.78 -13.13
C ILE A 153 2.55 -1.51 -12.30
N ILE A 154 1.88 -1.68 -11.16
CA ILE A 154 1.57 -0.58 -10.23
C ILE A 154 2.54 -0.51 -9.05
N SER A 155 3.42 -1.49 -8.92
CA SER A 155 4.53 -1.52 -7.98
C SER A 155 5.54 -2.58 -8.41
N THR A 156 6.83 -2.31 -8.26
CA THR A 156 7.89 -3.29 -8.44
C THR A 156 8.40 -3.72 -7.07
N LYS A 157 8.61 -5.03 -6.93
CA LYS A 157 9.19 -5.65 -5.74
C LYS A 157 10.69 -5.77 -5.89
N TYR A 158 11.42 -5.33 -4.88
CA TYR A 158 12.87 -5.47 -4.80
C TYR A 158 13.25 -6.22 -3.52
N LYS A 159 14.09 -7.25 -3.63
CA LYS A 159 14.78 -7.83 -2.49
C LYS A 159 16.05 -7.02 -2.26
N VAL A 160 16.19 -6.49 -1.06
CA VAL A 160 17.28 -5.59 -0.70
C VAL A 160 17.99 -6.14 0.52
N SER A 161 19.32 -6.19 0.45
CA SER A 161 20.18 -6.41 1.60
C SER A 161 21.00 -5.16 1.85
N TYR A 162 20.94 -4.64 3.07
CA TYR A 162 21.75 -3.50 3.49
C TYR A 162 22.25 -3.69 4.92
N SER A 163 23.27 -2.95 5.31
CA SER A 163 23.75 -2.91 6.68
C SER A 163 23.82 -1.49 7.20
N LEU A 164 23.62 -1.33 8.52
CA LEU A 164 23.82 -0.07 9.23
C LEU A 164 24.18 -0.33 10.69
N THR A 165 24.92 0.60 11.28
CA THR A 165 25.20 0.67 12.71
C THR A 165 23.94 1.08 13.44
N ASN A 166 23.42 0.21 14.30
CA ASN A 166 22.21 0.49 15.07
C ASN A 166 22.43 1.73 15.98
N PRO A 167 21.60 2.78 15.87
CA PRO A 167 21.79 4.00 16.66
C PRO A 167 21.77 3.79 18.18
N LEU A 168 21.02 2.79 18.65
CA LEU A 168 20.84 2.48 20.07
C LEU A 168 21.88 1.48 20.57
N LEU A 169 22.11 0.40 19.82
CA LEU A 169 22.97 -0.71 20.24
C LEU A 169 24.44 -0.52 19.85
N LYS A 170 24.74 0.41 18.93
CA LYS A 170 26.08 0.71 18.41
C LYS A 170 26.80 -0.50 17.79
N ILE A 171 26.03 -1.46 17.26
CA ILE A 171 26.52 -2.63 16.53
C ILE A 171 26.06 -2.57 15.08
N LYS A 172 26.90 -3.00 14.13
CA LYS A 172 26.53 -3.14 12.72
C LYS A 172 25.55 -4.31 12.56
N GLN A 173 24.43 -4.06 11.90
CA GLN A 173 23.39 -5.05 11.64
C GLN A 173 23.11 -5.11 10.14
N THR A 174 22.89 -6.31 9.63
CA THR A 174 22.46 -6.56 8.25
C THR A 174 20.97 -6.86 8.24
N HIS A 175 20.28 -6.31 7.27
CA HIS A 175 18.84 -6.39 7.08
C HIS A 175 18.53 -6.88 5.68
N ASP A 176 17.66 -7.89 5.60
CA ASP A 176 17.09 -8.38 4.35
C ASP A 176 15.59 -8.07 4.35
N GLU A 177 15.17 -7.22 3.43
CA GLU A 177 13.80 -6.67 3.36
C GLU A 177 13.32 -6.67 1.89
N ILE A 178 12.00 -6.75 1.71
CA ILE A 178 11.36 -6.58 0.42
C ILE A 178 10.78 -5.17 0.35
N TYR A 179 11.12 -4.44 -0.69
CA TYR A 179 10.66 -3.08 -0.94
C TYR A 179 9.70 -3.01 -2.11
N PHE A 180 8.77 -2.09 -1.99
CA PHE A 180 7.74 -1.83 -2.99
C PHE A 180 7.84 -0.39 -3.45
N THR A 181 7.88 -0.20 -4.76
CA THR A 181 7.85 1.12 -5.36
C THR A 181 6.44 1.67 -5.47
N ASN A 182 6.31 2.97 -5.68
CA ASN A 182 5.09 3.57 -6.20
C ASN A 182 4.88 3.23 -7.70
N ALA A 183 3.69 3.58 -8.21
CA ALA A 183 3.27 3.23 -9.57
C ALA A 183 4.19 3.77 -10.68
N ASP A 184 4.77 4.96 -10.50
CA ASP A 184 5.71 5.56 -11.44
C ASP A 184 7.15 5.02 -11.32
N GLN A 185 7.40 4.11 -10.36
CA GLN A 185 8.69 3.46 -10.12
C GLN A 185 9.82 4.42 -9.71
N THR A 186 9.51 5.56 -9.08
CA THR A 186 10.50 6.58 -8.72
C THR A 186 10.92 6.57 -7.25
N LYS A 187 10.20 5.88 -6.38
CA LYS A 187 10.52 5.79 -4.94
C LYS A 187 9.97 4.54 -4.30
N PHE A 188 10.66 4.06 -3.27
CA PHE A 188 10.08 3.11 -2.34
C PHE A 188 9.03 3.79 -1.46
N ILE A 189 7.95 3.06 -1.18
CA ILE A 189 6.82 3.54 -0.37
C ILE A 189 6.46 2.60 0.76
N PHE A 190 6.99 1.39 0.74
CA PHE A 190 6.70 0.35 1.71
C PHE A 190 7.81 -0.70 1.71
N ASP A 191 8.09 -1.25 2.88
CA ASP A 191 9.00 -2.36 3.12
C ASP A 191 8.36 -3.43 4.00
N GLU A 192 8.75 -4.68 3.80
CA GLU A 192 8.40 -5.82 4.65
C GLU A 192 9.64 -6.66 4.94
N LYS A 193 9.73 -7.23 6.15
CA LYS A 193 10.82 -8.15 6.50
C LYS A 193 10.63 -9.45 5.73
N VAL A 194 11.74 -10.02 5.25
CA VAL A 194 11.71 -11.38 4.71
C VAL A 194 11.37 -12.33 5.86
N GLU A 195 10.20 -12.96 5.82
CA GLU A 195 9.89 -14.06 6.73
C GLU A 195 10.80 -15.24 6.38
N VAL A 196 11.66 -15.63 7.32
CA VAL A 196 12.37 -16.91 7.24
C VAL A 196 11.36 -17.97 7.65
N GLU A 197 10.77 -18.66 6.67
CA GLU A 197 10.03 -19.90 6.94
C GLU A 197 10.98 -20.83 7.73
N LYS A 198 10.57 -21.18 8.95
CA LYS A 198 11.25 -22.15 9.81
C LYS A 198 10.63 -23.52 9.65
#